data_AF-W2Z5R9-F1
#
_entry.id   AF-W2Z5R9-F1
#
_cell.length_a   1.000
_cell.length_b   1.000
_cell.length_c   1.000
_cell.angle_alpha   90.00
_cell.angle_beta   90.00
_cell.angle_gamma   90.00
#
_symmetry.space_group_name_H-M   'P 1'
#
loop_
_entity.id
_entity.type
_entity.pdbx_description
1 polymer ?
#
loop_
_entity_poly.entity_id
_entity_poly.type
_entity_poly.pdbx_seq_one_letter_code
_entity_poly.pdbx_strand_id
1 'polypeptide(L)'
;MNWTLAFDAPEILRGWEVRLHLASWSTPPEINETNANLPLQLEFAAPITGCNQFPEAAQSSNNDTSGVVFLAYRGACTLIEKATHAQTADGNALLIVNNVNGEGRFTPTGTIVAEHVNLPVTIMGKLDGELIMSVVEHHKTLIRIYEERPDQIPVPLLQPPKLTNQELTIARDVKKSGRNMTFWYINDGNSKKENGSLSSFAESYEFQVLPALFGGKIPSLPFRIVAAYPQETACNHKGLGILATRAVVVVKRGGCSFGTKLRAIQQVGGAGMLLVNSDESLIPLMTDSRELEGLVIWGASINFMNGTTILDVLAKSKNLPTLVKIAAREDSPANVTTSN
;
A
#
# COMPACT_ATOMS: atom_id res chain seq x y z
N MET A 1 -19.12 1.39 -14.23
CA MET A 1 -18.59 0.15 -13.63
C MET A 1 -17.29 0.47 -12.93
N ASN A 2 -17.06 -0.13 -11.76
CA ASN A 2 -15.80 0.01 -11.06
C ASN A 2 -14.87 -1.13 -11.49
N TRP A 3 -13.59 -0.83 -11.56
CA TRP A 3 -12.55 -1.79 -11.89
C TRP A 3 -11.60 -1.90 -10.71
N THR A 4 -10.90 -3.02 -10.60
CA THR A 4 -9.94 -3.25 -9.52
C THR A 4 -8.60 -3.64 -10.12
N LEU A 5 -7.54 -3.00 -9.63
CA LEU A 5 -6.16 -3.37 -9.84
C LEU A 5 -5.69 -4.25 -8.68
N ALA A 6 -5.19 -5.44 -9.00
CA ALA A 6 -4.51 -6.31 -8.03
C ALA A 6 -3.08 -6.58 -8.47
N PHE A 7 -2.23 -6.94 -7.51
CA PHE A 7 -0.80 -7.17 -7.73
C PHE A 7 -0.43 -8.65 -7.56
N ASP A 8 0.27 -9.19 -8.55
CA ASP A 8 0.90 -10.51 -8.49
C ASP A 8 2.34 -10.40 -7.95
N ALA A 9 3.03 -9.31 -8.30
CA ALA A 9 4.37 -8.99 -7.82
C ALA A 9 4.62 -7.46 -7.79
N PRO A 10 5.51 -6.95 -6.93
CA PRO A 10 6.29 -7.68 -5.91
C PRO A 10 5.46 -8.04 -4.65
N GLU A 11 6.00 -8.91 -3.79
CA GLU A 11 5.32 -9.43 -2.58
C GLU A 11 4.75 -8.34 -1.65
N ILE A 12 5.45 -7.20 -1.58
CA ILE A 12 5.01 -6.04 -0.76
C ILE A 12 3.68 -5.47 -1.24
N LEU A 13 3.33 -5.59 -2.53
CA LEU A 13 2.06 -5.13 -3.10
C LEU A 13 0.99 -6.24 -3.19
N ARG A 14 1.37 -7.52 -3.10
CA ARG A 14 0.44 -8.65 -3.32
C ARG A 14 -0.79 -8.60 -2.39
N GLY A 15 -1.98 -8.92 -2.89
CA GLY A 15 -3.20 -8.93 -2.09
C GLY A 15 -3.71 -7.53 -1.68
N TRP A 16 -3.04 -6.47 -2.13
CA TRP A 16 -3.62 -5.13 -2.14
C TRP A 16 -4.46 -4.96 -3.40
N GLU A 17 -5.67 -4.46 -3.22
CA GLU A 17 -6.59 -4.14 -4.29
C GLU A 17 -6.82 -2.63 -4.32
N VAL A 18 -6.70 -2.04 -5.50
CA VAL A 18 -6.88 -0.61 -5.73
C VAL A 18 -8.04 -0.40 -6.68
N ARG A 19 -9.04 0.37 -6.22
CA ARG A 19 -10.18 0.72 -7.06
C ARG A 19 -9.75 1.68 -8.16
N LEU A 20 -10.15 1.36 -9.37
CA LEU A 20 -9.94 2.09 -10.60
C LEU A 20 -11.26 2.63 -11.13
N HIS A 21 -11.22 3.84 -11.66
CA HIS A 21 -12.34 4.43 -12.39
C HIS A 21 -12.01 4.51 -13.88
N LEU A 22 -12.83 3.87 -14.70
CA LEU A 22 -12.72 3.87 -16.16
C LEU A 22 -13.22 5.20 -16.75
N ALA A 23 -12.50 5.71 -17.75
CA ALA A 23 -12.91 6.89 -18.49
C ALA A 23 -14.06 6.54 -19.45
N SER A 24 -15.13 7.33 -19.42
CA SER A 24 -16.32 7.07 -20.24
C SER A 24 -16.08 7.18 -21.75
N TRP A 25 -14.98 7.82 -22.16
CA TRP A 25 -14.56 8.00 -23.55
C TRP A 25 -13.53 6.96 -24.01
N SER A 26 -13.20 5.98 -23.17
CA SER A 26 -12.24 4.90 -23.47
C SER A 26 -12.93 3.54 -23.62
N THR A 27 -12.23 2.54 -24.15
CA THR A 27 -12.74 1.15 -24.20
C THR A 27 -12.58 0.46 -22.84
N PRO A 28 -13.46 -0.48 -22.47
CA PRO A 28 -13.25 -1.30 -21.29
C PRO A 28 -12.04 -2.24 -21.48
N PRO A 29 -11.30 -2.59 -20.42
CA PRO A 29 -10.28 -3.64 -20.48
C PRO A 29 -10.83 -4.95 -21.04
N GLU A 30 -10.15 -5.51 -22.04
CA GLU A 30 -10.50 -6.83 -22.59
C GLU A 30 -10.14 -7.93 -21.58
N ILE A 31 -11.15 -8.55 -20.98
CA ILE A 31 -10.98 -9.74 -20.15
C ILE A 31 -11.07 -10.96 -21.08
N ASN A 32 -10.01 -11.25 -21.82
CA ASN A 32 -9.97 -12.46 -22.64
C ASN A 32 -9.83 -13.68 -21.73
N GLU A 33 -10.90 -14.50 -21.60
CA GLU A 33 -10.92 -15.73 -20.80
C GLU A 33 -9.78 -16.71 -21.18
N THR A 34 -9.28 -16.63 -22.41
CA THR A 34 -8.17 -17.44 -22.94
C THR A 34 -6.77 -16.95 -22.54
N ASN A 35 -6.61 -15.66 -22.22
CA ASN A 35 -5.36 -15.04 -21.76
C ASN A 35 -5.40 -14.61 -20.28
N ALA A 36 -6.48 -14.93 -19.56
CA ALA A 36 -6.75 -14.51 -18.18
C ALA A 36 -5.72 -14.98 -17.13
N ASN A 37 -4.78 -15.84 -17.51
CA ASN A 37 -3.78 -16.40 -16.60
C ASN A 37 -2.46 -15.64 -16.57
N LEU A 38 -2.11 -14.87 -17.60
CA LEU A 38 -0.84 -14.16 -17.64
C LEU A 38 -0.99 -12.74 -17.06
N PRO A 39 -0.09 -12.29 -16.18
CA PRO A 39 -0.16 -10.94 -15.63
C PRO A 39 0.27 -9.89 -16.65
N LEU A 40 -0.23 -8.68 -16.47
CA LEU A 40 0.22 -7.49 -17.19
C LEU A 40 1.43 -6.89 -16.47
N GLN A 41 2.36 -6.31 -17.22
CA GLN A 41 3.51 -5.59 -16.66
C GLN A 41 3.16 -4.11 -16.50
N LEU A 42 3.36 -3.55 -15.30
CA LEU A 42 3.15 -2.13 -15.04
C LEU A 42 4.45 -1.37 -15.28
N GLU A 43 4.43 -0.39 -16.18
CA GLU A 43 5.60 0.42 -16.53
C GLU A 43 5.30 1.91 -16.48
N PHE A 44 6.31 2.73 -16.25
CA PHE A 44 6.14 4.18 -16.31
C PHE A 44 5.99 4.68 -17.74
N ALA A 45 5.13 5.69 -17.91
CA ALA A 45 5.28 6.61 -19.03
C ALA A 45 6.64 7.33 -18.91
N ALA A 46 7.30 7.55 -20.04
CA ALA A 46 8.54 8.33 -20.11
C ALA A 46 8.36 9.51 -21.06
N PRO A 47 8.27 10.77 -20.57
CA PRO A 47 8.35 11.19 -19.17
C PRO A 47 7.11 10.75 -18.36
N ILE A 48 7.19 10.76 -17.02
CA ILE A 48 6.11 10.29 -16.14
C ILE A 48 4.78 11.03 -16.30
N THR A 49 4.83 12.24 -16.84
CA THR A 49 3.62 12.99 -17.21
C THR A 49 2.92 12.37 -18.41
N GLY A 50 3.59 11.60 -19.27
CA GLY A 50 3.03 10.99 -20.46
C GLY A 50 2.67 11.98 -21.56
N CYS A 51 3.36 13.12 -21.63
CA CYS A 51 3.10 14.17 -22.62
C CYS A 51 4.00 14.12 -23.86
N ASN A 52 4.86 13.12 -23.94
CA ASN A 52 5.64 12.80 -25.13
C ASN A 52 5.36 11.35 -25.53
N GLN A 53 5.84 10.95 -26.70
CA GLN A 53 5.77 9.57 -27.17
C GLN A 53 6.42 8.61 -26.18
N PHE A 54 5.72 7.51 -25.88
CA PHE A 54 6.20 6.49 -24.96
C PHE A 54 7.21 5.59 -25.68
N PRO A 55 8.15 4.97 -24.95
CA PRO A 55 8.95 3.89 -25.50
C PRO A 55 8.01 2.76 -25.95
N GLU A 56 8.34 2.08 -27.05
CA GLU A 56 7.61 0.90 -27.49
C GLU A 56 7.55 -0.13 -26.34
N ALA A 57 6.35 -0.66 -26.10
CA ALA A 57 6.15 -1.69 -25.10
C ALA A 57 7.11 -2.86 -25.38
N ALA A 58 7.89 -3.23 -24.38
CA ALA A 58 8.81 -4.35 -24.51
C ALA A 58 8.00 -5.62 -24.80
N GLN A 59 8.15 -6.16 -26.02
CA GLN A 59 7.52 -7.44 -26.36
C GLN A 59 8.20 -8.52 -25.52
N SER A 60 7.42 -9.15 -24.63
CA SER A 60 7.87 -10.29 -23.83
C SER A 60 8.24 -11.43 -24.76
N SER A 61 9.55 -11.68 -24.94
CA SER A 61 10.06 -12.78 -25.74
C SER A 61 9.73 -14.17 -25.16
N ASN A 62 9.28 -14.24 -23.90
CA ASN A 62 9.04 -15.48 -23.16
C ASN A 62 7.57 -15.79 -22.84
N ASN A 63 6.58 -15.08 -23.40
CA ASN A 63 5.15 -15.25 -23.03
C ASN A 63 4.86 -15.16 -21.52
N ASP A 64 5.71 -14.51 -20.72
CA ASP A 64 5.56 -14.45 -19.25
C ASP A 64 4.53 -13.36 -18.83
N THR A 65 4.24 -12.41 -19.72
CA THR A 65 3.27 -11.34 -19.50
C THR A 65 2.33 -11.23 -20.69
N SER A 66 1.09 -10.81 -20.44
CA SER A 66 0.08 -10.60 -21.50
C SER A 66 0.18 -9.23 -22.17
N GLY A 67 1.11 -8.37 -21.72
CA GLY A 67 1.30 -7.03 -22.24
C GLY A 67 1.73 -5.99 -21.20
N VAL A 68 1.74 -4.72 -21.62
CA VAL A 68 2.22 -3.58 -20.81
C VAL A 68 1.08 -2.60 -20.51
N VAL A 69 0.98 -2.19 -19.25
CA VAL A 69 0.11 -1.09 -18.80
C VAL A 69 1.00 0.09 -18.44
N PHE A 70 0.79 1.22 -19.11
CA PHE A 70 1.54 2.43 -18.82
C PHE A 70 0.93 3.19 -17.65
N LEU A 71 1.78 3.63 -16.73
CA LEU A 71 1.45 4.43 -15.56
C LEU A 71 1.91 5.87 -15.78
N ALA A 72 0.96 6.81 -15.78
CA ALA A 72 1.25 8.23 -15.98
C ALA A 72 0.63 9.11 -14.89
N TYR A 73 1.28 10.23 -14.58
CA TYR A 73 0.78 11.20 -13.61
C TYR A 73 -0.15 12.23 -14.27
N ARG A 74 -1.25 12.57 -13.60
CA ARG A 74 -2.23 13.55 -14.10
C ARG A 74 -1.63 14.97 -14.15
N GLY A 75 -1.84 15.66 -15.26
CA GLY A 75 -1.44 17.06 -15.48
C GLY A 75 -0.58 17.24 -16.72
N ALA A 76 -0.07 18.46 -16.93
CA ALA A 76 0.81 18.91 -18.02
C ALA A 76 0.21 18.88 -19.45
N CYS A 77 -0.55 17.85 -19.80
CA CYS A 77 -1.24 17.70 -21.08
C CYS A 77 -2.57 16.96 -20.86
N THR A 78 -3.39 16.84 -21.91
CA THR A 78 -4.71 16.22 -21.83
C THR A 78 -4.61 14.71 -21.57
N LEU A 79 -5.69 14.12 -21.08
CA LEU A 79 -5.75 12.66 -20.86
C LEU A 79 -5.83 11.89 -22.18
N ILE A 80 -6.44 12.47 -23.21
CA ILE A 80 -6.54 11.90 -24.56
C ILE A 80 -5.14 11.80 -25.18
N GLU A 81 -4.33 12.87 -25.13
CA GLU A 81 -2.96 12.85 -25.62
C GLU A 81 -2.12 11.73 -24.98
N LYS A 82 -2.21 11.57 -23.65
CA LYS A 82 -1.54 10.46 -22.94
C LYS A 82 -2.01 9.10 -23.44
N ALA A 83 -3.31 8.94 -23.66
CA ALA A 83 -3.91 7.70 -24.12
C ALA A 83 -3.46 7.35 -25.55
N THR A 84 -3.39 8.35 -26.43
CA THR A 84 -2.85 8.20 -27.77
C THR A 84 -1.39 7.78 -27.74
N HIS A 85 -0.56 8.38 -26.88
CA HIS A 85 0.85 7.98 -26.73
C HIS A 85 1.01 6.53 -26.24
N ALA A 86 0.21 6.13 -25.24
CA ALA A 86 0.17 4.75 -24.77
C ALA A 86 -0.26 3.76 -25.87
N GLN A 87 -1.28 4.13 -26.65
CA GLN A 87 -1.78 3.31 -27.75
C GLN A 87 -0.74 3.18 -28.87
N THR A 88 -0.07 4.26 -29.25
CA THR A 88 1.00 4.23 -30.27
C THR A 88 2.22 3.42 -29.86
N ALA A 89 2.41 3.20 -28.56
CA ALA A 89 3.48 2.39 -28.01
C ALA A 89 3.08 0.93 -27.79
N ASP A 90 1.94 0.47 -28.35
CA ASP A 90 1.42 -0.89 -28.21
C ASP A 90 1.11 -1.28 -26.74
N GLY A 91 0.73 -0.28 -25.93
CA GLY A 91 0.26 -0.52 -24.57
C GLY A 91 -1.14 -1.14 -24.54
N ASN A 92 -1.40 -1.99 -23.55
CA ASN A 92 -2.70 -2.64 -23.35
C ASN A 92 -3.68 -1.78 -22.54
N ALA A 93 -3.18 -0.87 -21.71
CA ALA A 93 -3.98 0.11 -21.00
C ALA A 93 -3.13 1.31 -20.55
N LEU A 94 -3.82 2.40 -20.22
CA LEU A 94 -3.24 3.56 -19.54
C LEU A 94 -3.87 3.72 -18.16
N LEU A 95 -3.01 3.77 -17.15
CA LEU A 95 -3.36 3.97 -15.76
C LEU A 95 -2.87 5.35 -15.29
N ILE A 96 -3.81 6.19 -14.85
CA ILE A 96 -3.54 7.56 -14.42
C ILE A 96 -3.48 7.63 -12.90
N VAL A 97 -2.40 8.20 -12.38
CA VAL A 97 -2.30 8.62 -10.98
C VAL A 97 -2.84 10.04 -10.87
N ASN A 98 -3.88 10.21 -10.05
CA ASN A 98 -4.46 11.53 -9.82
C ASN A 98 -3.49 12.46 -9.07
N ASN A 99 -3.54 13.76 -9.36
CA ASN A 99 -2.67 14.76 -8.73
C ASN A 99 -3.35 15.52 -7.57
N VAL A 100 -4.65 15.26 -7.35
CA VAL A 100 -5.44 15.79 -6.23
C VAL A 100 -5.87 14.67 -5.28
N ASN A 101 -6.01 14.98 -3.99
CA ASN A 101 -6.50 14.04 -2.99
C ASN A 101 -7.96 13.65 -3.29
N GLY A 102 -8.31 12.39 -3.02
CA GLY A 102 -9.65 11.84 -3.22
C GLY A 102 -9.62 10.47 -3.88
N GLU A 103 -10.80 9.92 -4.18
CA GLU A 103 -10.98 8.56 -4.71
C GLU A 103 -10.44 8.35 -6.14
N GLY A 104 -9.90 9.40 -6.78
CA GLY A 104 -9.42 9.30 -8.16
C GLY A 104 -10.58 9.05 -9.13
N ARG A 105 -11.49 10.01 -9.26
CA ARG A 105 -12.59 9.95 -10.23
C ARG A 105 -12.37 10.98 -11.33
N PHE A 106 -12.79 10.65 -12.54
CA PHE A 106 -12.95 11.67 -13.57
C PHE A 106 -14.07 12.63 -13.16
N THR A 107 -13.76 13.93 -13.14
CA THR A 107 -14.79 14.95 -12.99
C THR A 107 -15.65 14.94 -14.25
N PRO A 108 -16.98 14.82 -14.15
CA PRO A 108 -17.85 14.94 -15.31
C PRO A 108 -17.69 16.36 -15.86
N THR A 109 -16.92 16.51 -16.92
CA THR A 109 -16.92 17.74 -17.70
C THR A 109 -18.14 17.68 -18.60
N GLY A 110 -19.08 18.62 -18.45
CA GLY A 110 -20.30 18.70 -19.27
C GLY A 110 -20.07 18.92 -20.76
N THR A 111 -18.80 18.97 -21.21
CA THR A 111 -18.40 18.96 -22.61
C THR A 111 -18.37 17.52 -23.12
N ILE A 112 -19.18 17.26 -24.15
CA ILE A 112 -19.16 16.02 -24.92
C ILE A 112 -17.75 15.87 -25.51
N VAL A 113 -16.99 14.89 -25.02
CA VAL A 113 -15.70 14.53 -25.61
C VAL A 113 -16.01 13.81 -26.92
N ALA A 114 -15.74 14.46 -28.06
CA ALA A 114 -15.98 13.90 -29.39
C ALA A 114 -14.95 12.82 -29.78
N GLU A 115 -13.83 12.73 -29.06
CA GLU A 115 -12.74 11.80 -29.34
C GLU A 115 -12.85 10.56 -28.46
N HIS A 116 -12.98 9.40 -29.10
CA HIS A 116 -12.95 8.09 -28.47
C HIS A 116 -11.57 7.46 -28.68
N VAL A 117 -11.01 6.85 -27.64
CA VAL A 117 -9.72 6.15 -27.72
C VAL A 117 -9.95 4.65 -27.53
N ASN A 118 -9.46 3.85 -28.47
CA ASN A 118 -9.53 2.39 -28.43
C ASN A 118 -8.44 1.78 -27.53
N LEU A 119 -8.30 2.31 -26.32
CA LEU A 119 -7.39 1.85 -25.29
C LEU A 119 -8.07 2.07 -23.93
N PRO A 120 -8.06 1.10 -23.01
CA PRO A 120 -8.58 1.31 -21.66
C PRO A 120 -7.83 2.39 -20.90
N VAL A 121 -8.55 3.42 -20.45
CA VAL A 121 -7.97 4.49 -19.63
C VAL A 121 -8.65 4.53 -18.27
N THR A 122 -7.86 4.30 -17.23
CA THR A 122 -8.35 4.29 -15.84
C THR A 122 -7.61 5.31 -15.01
N ILE A 123 -8.21 5.73 -13.90
CA ILE A 123 -7.59 6.63 -12.92
C ILE A 123 -7.74 6.05 -11.51
N MET A 124 -6.73 6.28 -10.67
CA MET A 124 -6.71 5.91 -9.26
C MET A 124 -6.45 7.12 -8.34
N GLY A 125 -6.69 6.93 -7.04
CA GLY A 125 -6.40 7.94 -6.02
C GLY A 125 -4.91 8.31 -5.95
N LYS A 126 -4.63 9.57 -5.58
CA LYS A 126 -3.27 10.11 -5.50
C LYS A 126 -2.37 9.28 -4.56
N LEU A 127 -2.86 9.00 -3.35
CA LEU A 127 -2.07 8.32 -2.31
C LEU A 127 -1.75 6.86 -2.67
N ASP A 128 -2.69 6.16 -3.32
CA ASP A 128 -2.44 4.80 -3.82
C ASP A 128 -1.39 4.84 -4.94
N GLY A 129 -1.58 5.74 -5.90
CA GLY A 129 -0.68 5.87 -7.04
C GLY A 129 0.74 6.27 -6.65
N GLU A 130 0.93 7.27 -5.80
CA GLU A 130 2.27 7.67 -5.34
C GLU A 130 3.02 6.52 -4.66
N LEU A 131 2.32 5.67 -3.89
CA LEU A 131 2.93 4.49 -3.27
C LEU A 131 3.30 3.44 -4.32
N ILE A 132 2.41 3.14 -5.26
CA ILE A 132 2.69 2.18 -6.34
C ILE A 132 3.88 2.65 -7.18
N MET A 133 3.89 3.91 -7.58
CA MET A 133 4.98 4.51 -8.36
C MET A 133 6.32 4.33 -7.64
N SER A 134 6.37 4.55 -6.32
CA SER A 134 7.60 4.36 -5.53
C SER A 134 8.16 2.94 -5.56
N VAL A 135 7.32 1.94 -5.84
CA VAL A 135 7.73 0.54 -6.00
C VAL A 135 8.09 0.24 -7.45
N VAL A 136 7.27 0.68 -8.41
CA VAL A 136 7.48 0.47 -9.86
C VAL A 136 8.82 1.05 -10.31
N GLU A 137 9.29 2.15 -9.70
CA GLU A 137 10.58 2.77 -9.98
C GLU A 137 11.78 1.86 -9.70
N HIS A 138 11.63 0.94 -8.76
CA HIS A 138 12.74 0.11 -8.28
C HIS A 138 12.53 -1.38 -8.50
N HIS A 139 11.30 -1.83 -8.79
CA HIS A 139 10.94 -3.24 -8.90
C HIS A 139 9.97 -3.50 -10.04
N LYS A 140 10.24 -4.57 -10.80
CA LYS A 140 9.31 -5.11 -11.80
C LYS A 140 7.98 -5.43 -11.12
N THR A 141 6.90 -4.83 -11.62
CA THR A 141 5.57 -4.93 -11.04
C THR A 141 4.63 -5.63 -12.01
N LEU A 142 3.98 -6.69 -11.53
CA LEU A 142 3.05 -7.51 -12.29
C LEU A 142 1.65 -7.38 -11.69
N ILE A 143 0.67 -7.14 -12.54
CA ILE A 143 -0.68 -6.75 -12.14
C ILE A 143 -1.76 -7.53 -12.88
N ARG A 144 -2.97 -7.49 -12.32
CA ARG A 144 -4.22 -7.90 -12.97
C ARG A 144 -5.25 -6.80 -12.82
N ILE A 145 -6.08 -6.62 -13.84
CA ILE A 145 -7.20 -5.68 -13.83
C ILE A 145 -8.47 -6.48 -14.10
N TYR A 146 -9.48 -6.32 -13.25
CA TYR A 146 -10.77 -7.01 -13.40
C TYR A 146 -11.93 -6.10 -13.00
N GLU A 147 -13.12 -6.42 -13.50
CA GLU A 147 -14.34 -5.70 -13.18
C GLU A 147 -14.82 -6.06 -11.75
N GLU A 148 -15.11 -5.04 -10.94
CA GLU A 148 -15.61 -5.21 -9.57
C GLU A 148 -17.08 -5.67 -9.62
N ARG A 149 -17.37 -6.85 -9.06
CA ARG A 149 -18.75 -7.34 -9.02
C ARG A 149 -19.53 -6.65 -7.88
N PRO A 150 -20.80 -6.23 -8.10
CA PRO A 150 -21.58 -5.48 -7.11
C PRO A 150 -21.78 -6.18 -5.75
N ASP A 151 -21.67 -7.51 -5.71
CA ASP A 151 -21.76 -8.35 -4.51
C ASP A 151 -20.51 -8.33 -3.62
N GLN A 152 -19.42 -7.70 -4.08
CA GLN A 152 -18.13 -7.65 -3.36
C GLN A 152 -17.84 -6.30 -2.68
N ILE A 153 -18.81 -5.37 -2.62
CA ILE A 153 -18.60 -4.04 -2.01
C ILE A 153 -18.27 -4.21 -0.51
N PRO A 154 -17.10 -3.75 -0.03
CA PRO A 154 -16.76 -3.83 1.38
C PRO A 154 -17.78 -3.04 2.23
N VAL A 155 -18.44 -3.73 3.15
CA VAL A 155 -19.32 -3.11 4.15
C VAL A 155 -18.48 -2.15 5.01
N PRO A 156 -18.96 -0.92 5.32
CA PRO A 156 -18.26 0.01 6.18
C PRO A 156 -17.79 -0.65 7.48
N LEU A 157 -16.54 -0.40 7.86
CA LEU A 157 -15.95 -0.94 9.09
C LEU A 157 -16.71 -0.36 10.30
N LEU A 158 -17.61 -1.16 10.89
CA LEU A 158 -18.17 -0.91 12.20
C LEU A 158 -17.05 -0.86 13.24
N GLN A 159 -17.20 -0.01 14.26
CA GLN A 159 -16.30 -0.02 15.41
C GLN A 159 -16.21 -1.45 15.95
N PRO A 160 -14.99 -2.00 16.14
CA PRO A 160 -14.85 -3.36 16.60
C PRO A 160 -15.51 -3.51 17.98
N PRO A 161 -16.38 -4.51 18.20
CA PRO A 161 -16.97 -4.77 19.51
C PRO A 161 -15.88 -5.10 20.53
N LYS A 162 -16.19 -4.86 21.81
CA LYS A 162 -15.28 -5.24 22.90
C LYS A 162 -15.04 -6.76 22.87
N LEU A 163 -13.77 -7.15 22.93
CA LEU A 163 -13.37 -8.56 23.00
C LEU A 163 -13.89 -9.21 24.29
N THR A 164 -14.35 -10.45 24.18
CA THR A 164 -14.66 -11.33 25.31
C THR A 164 -13.38 -11.76 26.05
N ASN A 165 -13.50 -12.26 27.28
CA ASN A 165 -12.35 -12.71 28.08
C ASN A 165 -11.54 -13.83 27.40
N GLN A 166 -12.21 -14.71 26.67
CA GLN A 166 -11.56 -15.79 25.92
C GLN A 166 -10.78 -15.24 24.72
N GLU A 167 -11.38 -14.31 23.98
CA GLU A 167 -10.70 -13.63 22.86
C GLU A 167 -9.52 -12.78 23.34
N LEU A 168 -9.65 -12.10 24.48
CA LEU A 168 -8.56 -11.36 25.13
C LEU A 168 -7.37 -12.28 25.47
N THR A 169 -7.66 -13.50 25.93
CA THR A 169 -6.60 -14.47 26.26
C THR A 169 -5.88 -14.94 24.99
N ILE A 170 -6.63 -15.23 23.92
CA ILE A 170 -6.05 -15.63 22.62
C ILE A 170 -5.27 -14.47 22.00
N ALA A 171 -5.81 -13.25 22.04
CA ALA A 171 -5.23 -12.06 21.43
C ALA A 171 -3.91 -11.64 22.10
N ARG A 172 -3.71 -12.01 23.38
CA ARG A 172 -2.44 -11.84 24.11
C ARG A 172 -1.41 -12.92 23.81
N ASP A 173 -1.82 -14.07 23.28
CA ASP A 173 -0.94 -15.18 22.94
C ASP A 173 -0.23 -14.88 21.61
N VAL A 174 1.08 -14.57 21.71
CA VAL A 174 1.94 -14.27 20.57
C VAL A 174 1.89 -15.38 19.51
N LYS A 175 1.83 -16.66 19.93
CA LYS A 175 1.83 -17.78 18.98
C LYS A 175 0.52 -17.88 18.18
N LYS A 176 -0.58 -17.39 18.73
CA LYS A 176 -1.92 -17.49 18.11
C LYS A 176 -2.34 -16.21 17.39
N SER A 177 -1.79 -15.08 17.80
CA SER A 177 -2.23 -13.75 17.35
C SER A 177 -1.13 -12.92 16.71
N GLY A 178 0.11 -13.38 16.75
CA GLY A 178 1.20 -12.82 15.97
C GLY A 178 0.86 -12.84 14.47
N ARG A 179 1.24 -11.78 13.77
CA ARG A 179 1.10 -11.66 12.32
C ARG A 179 2.48 -11.45 11.70
N ASN A 180 2.70 -12.05 10.53
CA ASN A 180 3.88 -11.74 9.73
C ASN A 180 3.78 -10.32 9.18
N MET A 181 4.83 -9.55 9.35
CA MET A 181 5.02 -8.25 8.73
C MET A 181 6.21 -8.32 7.77
N THR A 182 5.97 -7.89 6.54
CA THR A 182 7.01 -7.65 5.54
C THR A 182 7.45 -6.20 5.66
N PHE A 183 8.74 -5.99 5.92
CA PHE A 183 9.41 -4.70 5.85
C PHE A 183 10.23 -4.64 4.57
N TRP A 184 9.93 -3.69 3.69
CA TRP A 184 10.56 -3.53 2.40
C TRP A 184 11.21 -2.14 2.30
N TYR A 185 12.42 -2.08 1.75
CA TYR A 185 13.16 -0.82 1.66
C TYR A 185 14.14 -0.86 0.50
N ILE A 186 14.54 0.31 0.02
CA ILE A 186 15.63 0.44 -0.94
C ILE A 186 16.95 0.53 -0.17
N ASN A 187 17.86 -0.40 -0.45
CA ASN A 187 19.23 -0.33 0.02
C ASN A 187 20.06 0.48 -0.99
N ASP A 188 20.46 1.68 -0.59
CA ASP A 188 21.46 2.45 -1.33
C ASP A 188 22.81 1.80 -1.06
N GLY A 189 23.26 0.98 -2.01
CA GLY A 189 24.44 0.15 -1.88
C GLY A 189 25.69 1.00 -1.65
N ASN A 190 26.02 1.27 -0.39
CA ASN A 190 27.24 1.98 0.02
C ASN A 190 28.51 1.10 -0.13
N SER A 191 28.49 0.12 -1.03
CA SER A 191 29.65 -0.66 -1.42
C SER A 191 30.21 -0.06 -2.71
N LYS A 192 31.37 0.59 -2.61
CA LYS A 192 32.18 1.03 -3.75
C LYS A 192 32.34 -0.13 -4.75
N LYS A 193 31.56 -0.14 -5.82
CA LYS A 193 31.87 -0.93 -7.02
C LYS A 193 32.74 -0.08 -7.93
N GLU A 194 33.87 -0.64 -8.37
CA GLU A 194 34.91 0.02 -9.17
C GLU A 194 34.47 0.50 -10.57
N ASN A 195 33.19 0.39 -10.95
CA ASN A 195 32.69 0.73 -12.29
C ASN A 195 31.47 1.68 -12.31
N GLY A 196 31.45 2.70 -11.44
CA GLY A 196 30.69 3.95 -11.68
C GLY A 196 29.16 3.89 -11.78
N SER A 197 28.53 2.73 -11.62
CA SER A 197 27.06 2.60 -11.58
C SER A 197 26.61 2.33 -10.14
N LEU A 198 26.07 3.38 -9.50
CA LEU A 198 25.29 3.23 -8.27
C LEU A 198 24.05 2.41 -8.62
N SER A 199 23.94 1.20 -8.12
CA SER A 199 22.73 0.38 -8.26
C SER A 199 22.10 0.24 -6.89
N SER A 200 20.99 0.94 -6.69
CA SER A 200 20.11 0.70 -5.56
C SER A 200 19.29 -0.55 -5.84
N PHE A 201 19.14 -1.42 -4.84
CA PHE A 201 18.32 -2.63 -4.94
C PHE A 201 17.35 -2.63 -3.77
N ALA A 202 16.13 -3.11 -3.98
CA ALA A 202 15.23 -3.30 -2.84
C ALA A 202 15.50 -4.61 -2.12
N GLU A 203 15.31 -4.57 -0.81
CA GLU A 203 15.43 -5.70 0.10
C GLU A 203 14.17 -5.80 0.93
N SER A 204 13.88 -7.01 1.41
CA SER A 204 12.77 -7.27 2.32
C SER A 204 13.15 -8.18 3.47
N TYR A 205 12.64 -7.86 4.66
CA TYR A 205 12.72 -8.71 5.85
C TYR A 205 11.31 -9.06 6.31
N GLU A 206 11.14 -10.29 6.78
CA GLU A 206 9.90 -10.73 7.41
C GLU A 206 10.12 -11.01 8.89
N PHE A 207 9.19 -10.54 9.71
CA PHE A 207 9.20 -10.85 11.14
C PHE A 207 7.80 -10.73 11.74
N GLN A 208 7.67 -11.27 12.95
CA GLN A 208 6.40 -11.29 13.69
C GLN A 208 6.15 -9.95 14.38
N VAL A 209 4.89 -9.50 14.31
CA VAL A 209 4.35 -8.37 15.09
C VAL A 209 3.12 -8.84 15.85
N LEU A 210 2.82 -8.21 16.98
CA LEU A 210 1.61 -8.51 17.75
C LEU A 210 0.61 -7.34 17.64
N PRO A 211 -0.55 -7.54 17.01
CA PRO A 211 -1.59 -6.51 16.93
C PRO A 211 -2.04 -6.00 18.29
N ALA A 212 -2.39 -4.71 18.35
CA ALA A 212 -3.00 -4.12 19.53
C ALA A 212 -4.40 -4.68 19.78
N LEU A 213 -4.79 -4.70 21.04
CA LEU A 213 -6.13 -5.16 21.46
C LEU A 213 -7.18 -4.04 21.38
N PHE A 214 -6.83 -2.94 20.72
CA PHE A 214 -7.62 -1.72 20.58
C PHE A 214 -7.30 -1.02 19.26
N GLY A 215 -8.14 -0.05 18.89
CA GLY A 215 -8.02 0.70 17.64
C GLY A 215 -8.67 -0.04 16.46
N GLY A 216 -8.27 0.34 15.25
CA GLY A 216 -8.77 -0.23 14.01
C GLY A 216 -8.19 -1.61 13.67
N LYS A 217 -8.83 -2.29 12.71
CA LYS A 217 -8.27 -3.50 12.09
C LYS A 217 -7.07 -3.11 11.21
N ILE A 218 -6.02 -3.93 11.23
CA ILE A 218 -4.87 -3.76 10.33
C ILE A 218 -5.28 -4.22 8.93
N PRO A 219 -5.33 -3.33 7.92
CA PRO A 219 -5.71 -3.69 6.57
C PRO A 219 -4.54 -4.37 5.83
N SER A 220 -4.88 -5.16 4.82
CA SER A 220 -3.93 -5.91 3.99
C SER A 220 -3.36 -5.07 2.84
N LEU A 221 -2.88 -3.87 3.14
CA LEU A 221 -2.25 -2.97 2.15
C LEU A 221 -0.89 -2.48 2.66
N PRO A 222 0.05 -2.15 1.77
CA PRO A 222 1.33 -1.57 2.15
C PRO A 222 1.15 -0.14 2.65
N PHE A 223 1.95 0.22 3.65
CA PHE A 223 2.04 1.56 4.20
C PHE A 223 3.45 2.08 4.09
N ARG A 224 3.59 3.38 3.81
CA ARG A 224 4.84 4.07 4.10
C ARG A 224 5.12 3.99 5.60
N ILE A 225 6.37 3.77 5.97
CA ILE A 225 6.78 3.79 7.38
C ILE A 225 7.69 4.98 7.67
N VAL A 226 7.48 5.60 8.83
CA VAL A 226 8.26 6.76 9.29
C VAL A 226 8.59 6.61 10.77
N ALA A 227 9.76 7.09 11.18
CA ALA A 227 10.14 7.15 12.58
C ALA A 227 9.50 8.38 13.24
N ALA A 228 8.98 8.24 14.46
CA ALA A 228 8.52 9.38 15.23
C ALA A 228 9.69 10.32 15.54
N TYR A 229 9.53 11.60 15.21
CA TYR A 229 10.53 12.63 15.38
C TYR A 229 9.89 13.96 15.78
N PRO A 230 10.54 14.79 16.62
CA PRO A 230 11.67 14.47 17.50
C PRO A 230 11.28 13.60 18.71
N GLN A 231 9.99 13.51 19.02
CA GLN A 231 9.52 12.69 20.15
C GLN A 231 9.35 11.23 19.75
N GLU A 232 10.39 10.43 19.92
CA GLU A 232 10.38 8.98 19.62
C GLU A 232 9.27 8.22 20.37
N THR A 233 8.79 8.75 21.50
CA THR A 233 7.72 8.13 22.29
C THR A 233 6.32 8.57 21.88
N ALA A 234 6.15 9.60 21.03
CA ALA A 234 4.86 10.10 20.58
C ALA A 234 3.83 10.42 21.70
N CYS A 235 4.27 10.91 22.85
CA CYS A 235 3.34 11.24 23.94
C CYS A 235 2.52 12.51 23.70
N ASN A 236 2.85 13.30 22.69
CA ASN A 236 2.09 14.49 22.30
C ASN A 236 2.17 14.70 20.78
N HIS A 237 1.01 14.88 20.12
CA HIS A 237 0.94 15.13 18.68
C HIS A 237 1.68 16.41 18.26
N LYS A 238 1.68 17.45 19.11
CA LYS A 238 2.40 18.71 18.83
C LYS A 238 3.91 18.54 18.84
N GLY A 239 4.41 17.45 19.43
CA GLY A 239 5.82 17.09 19.45
C GLY A 239 6.27 16.23 18.28
N LEU A 240 5.37 15.94 17.32
CA LEU A 240 5.65 15.13 16.13
C LEU A 240 5.77 16.02 14.89
N GLY A 241 6.98 16.16 14.37
CA GLY A 241 7.31 16.90 13.15
C GLY A 241 7.44 15.99 11.93
N ILE A 242 6.46 15.11 11.70
CA ILE A 242 6.47 14.11 10.62
C ILE A 242 5.30 14.30 9.66
N LEU A 243 5.50 13.93 8.39
CA LEU A 243 4.42 13.81 7.42
C LEU A 243 3.81 12.41 7.55
N ALA A 244 2.77 12.27 8.38
CA ALA A 244 2.20 10.96 8.71
C ALA A 244 1.04 10.53 7.80
N THR A 245 0.64 11.33 6.81
CA THR A 245 -0.48 11.00 5.91
C THR A 245 -0.32 9.61 5.30
N ARG A 246 -1.22 8.70 5.67
CA ARG A 246 -1.20 7.27 5.26
C ARG A 246 0.09 6.53 5.64
N ALA A 247 0.81 7.00 6.65
CA ALA A 247 2.03 6.37 7.12
C ALA A 247 1.81 5.62 8.44
N VAL A 248 2.58 4.55 8.62
CA VAL A 248 2.75 3.87 9.90
C VAL A 248 3.89 4.55 10.63
N VAL A 249 3.64 4.96 11.88
CA VAL A 249 4.62 5.66 12.70
C VAL A 249 5.27 4.69 13.68
N VAL A 250 6.60 4.59 13.61
CA VAL A 250 7.41 3.79 14.54
C VAL A 250 7.69 4.61 15.79
N VAL A 251 7.34 4.07 16.95
CA VAL A 251 7.52 4.74 18.25
C VAL A 251 8.20 3.82 19.25
N LYS A 252 8.94 4.40 20.19
CA LYS A 252 9.51 3.67 21.33
C LYS A 252 8.52 3.58 22.49
N ARG A 253 8.59 2.46 23.21
CA ARG A 253 7.89 2.26 24.49
C ARG A 253 8.36 3.28 25.54
N GLY A 254 7.45 3.62 26.47
CA GLY A 254 7.75 4.47 27.64
C GLY A 254 7.12 5.88 27.57
N GLY A 255 7.20 6.63 28.68
CA GLY A 255 6.74 8.02 28.78
C GLY A 255 5.22 8.23 28.97
N CYS A 256 4.38 7.41 28.34
CA CYS A 256 2.90 7.52 28.41
C CYS A 256 2.22 6.21 28.01
N SER A 257 0.89 6.13 28.16
CA SER A 257 0.06 4.97 27.79
C SER A 257 0.07 4.68 26.28
N PHE A 258 -0.22 3.44 25.88
CA PHE A 258 -0.27 3.07 24.46
C PHE A 258 -1.41 3.76 23.71
N GLY A 259 -2.57 3.96 24.34
CA GLY A 259 -3.68 4.72 23.77
C GLY A 259 -3.34 6.19 23.54
N THR A 260 -2.60 6.82 24.46
CA THR A 260 -2.11 8.20 24.27
C THR A 260 -1.19 8.30 23.05
N LYS A 261 -0.26 7.34 22.86
CA LYS A 261 0.61 7.29 21.67
C LYS A 261 -0.19 7.14 20.38
N LEU A 262 -1.11 6.18 20.35
CA LEU A 262 -1.93 5.92 19.17
C LEU A 262 -2.80 7.14 18.82
N ARG A 263 -3.35 7.82 19.83
CA ARG A 263 -4.13 9.06 19.64
C ARG A 263 -3.27 10.18 19.05
N ALA A 264 -2.05 10.37 19.54
CA ALA A 264 -1.14 11.37 19.03
C ALA A 264 -0.79 11.14 17.55
N ILE A 265 -0.56 9.88 17.17
CA ILE A 265 -0.31 9.48 15.78
C ILE A 265 -1.54 9.72 14.89
N GLN A 266 -2.74 9.37 15.37
CA GLN A 266 -3.98 9.63 14.64
C GLN A 266 -4.20 11.13 14.40
N GLN A 267 -3.89 11.97 15.39
CA GLN A 267 -4.05 13.43 15.30
C GLN A 267 -3.12 14.09 14.27
N VAL A 268 -1.98 13.46 13.95
CA VAL A 268 -1.09 13.92 12.87
C VAL A 268 -1.39 13.25 11.51
N GLY A 269 -2.47 12.47 11.42
CA GLY A 269 -2.91 11.81 10.18
C GLY A 269 -2.25 10.46 9.88
N GLY A 270 -1.56 9.87 10.87
CA GLY A 270 -1.00 8.52 10.78
C GLY A 270 -2.07 7.46 10.53
N ALA A 271 -1.73 6.43 9.77
CA ALA A 271 -2.62 5.28 9.50
C ALA A 271 -2.44 4.12 10.48
N GLY A 272 -1.32 4.06 11.18
CA GLY A 272 -1.06 3.06 12.20
C GLY A 272 0.18 3.34 13.04
N MET A 273 0.36 2.53 14.09
CA MET A 273 1.49 2.61 15.01
C MET A 273 2.24 1.28 15.08
N LEU A 274 3.57 1.34 14.97
CA LEU A 274 4.45 0.23 15.35
C LEU A 274 5.22 0.62 16.61
N LEU A 275 4.89 -0.04 17.73
CA LEU A 275 5.53 0.23 19.00
C LEU A 275 6.71 -0.71 19.23
N VAL A 276 7.92 -0.14 19.21
CA VAL A 276 9.16 -0.82 19.55
C VAL A 276 9.23 -1.03 21.05
N ASN A 277 9.23 -2.28 21.45
CA ASN A 277 9.41 -2.68 22.83
C ASN A 277 10.85 -2.38 23.30
N SER A 278 11.04 -2.28 24.61
CA SER A 278 12.33 -2.06 25.25
C SER A 278 13.16 -3.35 25.41
N ASP A 279 12.58 -4.50 25.09
CA ASP A 279 13.20 -5.83 25.20
C ASP A 279 12.89 -6.69 23.95
N GLU A 280 13.46 -7.89 23.88
CA GLU A 280 13.38 -8.78 22.72
C GLU A 280 12.01 -9.48 22.55
N SER A 281 11.08 -9.30 23.48
CA SER A 281 9.75 -9.91 23.41
C SER A 281 8.72 -9.02 22.70
N LEU A 282 7.70 -9.67 22.13
CA LEU A 282 6.47 -9.02 21.70
C LEU A 282 5.55 -8.84 22.91
N ILE A 283 4.92 -7.67 23.03
CA ILE A 283 4.03 -7.35 24.15
C ILE A 283 2.61 -7.05 23.68
N PRO A 284 1.57 -7.52 24.39
CA PRO A 284 0.20 -7.14 24.09
C PRO A 284 0.01 -5.66 24.38
N LEU A 285 -0.46 -4.90 23.39
CA LEU A 285 -0.79 -3.49 23.59
C LEU A 285 -2.21 -3.39 24.15
N MET A 286 -2.31 -2.88 25.38
CA MET A 286 -3.57 -2.65 26.08
C MET A 286 -3.66 -1.19 26.52
N THR A 287 -4.87 -0.67 26.67
CA THR A 287 -5.09 0.71 27.09
C THR A 287 -6.34 0.82 27.93
N ASP A 288 -6.44 1.90 28.71
CA ASP A 288 -7.61 2.14 29.55
C ASP A 288 -8.86 2.36 28.70
N SER A 289 -10.02 1.92 29.21
CA SER A 289 -11.30 2.03 28.49
C SER A 289 -11.66 3.47 28.11
N ARG A 290 -11.24 4.45 28.91
CA ARG A 290 -11.43 5.90 28.68
C ARG A 290 -10.61 6.42 27.49
N GLU A 291 -9.55 5.71 27.11
CA GLU A 291 -8.68 6.10 25.99
C GLU A 291 -9.11 5.45 24.66
N LEU A 292 -10.03 4.48 24.69
CA LEU A 292 -10.51 3.78 23.49
C LEU A 292 -11.35 4.67 22.58
N GLU A 293 -12.08 5.63 23.16
CA GLU A 293 -13.00 6.45 22.41
C GLU A 293 -12.30 7.23 21.29
N GLY A 294 -12.81 7.07 20.07
CA GLY A 294 -12.32 7.73 18.87
C GLY A 294 -11.03 7.15 18.27
N LEU A 295 -10.43 6.10 18.84
CA LEU A 295 -9.26 5.44 18.25
C LEU A 295 -9.70 4.51 17.10
N VAL A 296 -9.36 4.88 15.88
CA VAL A 296 -9.77 4.16 14.65
C VAL A 296 -8.59 3.65 13.83
N ILE A 297 -7.38 4.14 14.10
CA ILE A 297 -6.16 3.62 13.47
C ILE A 297 -5.67 2.36 14.19
N TRP A 298 -4.91 1.52 13.50
CA TRP A 298 -4.43 0.26 14.08
C TRP A 298 -3.07 0.44 14.78
N GLY A 299 -2.76 -0.45 15.71
CA GLY A 299 -1.45 -0.52 16.35
C GLY A 299 -0.93 -1.96 16.38
N ALA A 300 0.38 -2.11 16.44
CA ALA A 300 1.03 -3.39 16.72
C ALA A 300 2.35 -3.17 17.48
N SER A 301 2.79 -4.16 18.25
CA SER A 301 4.10 -4.17 18.88
C SER A 301 5.12 -4.95 18.05
N ILE A 302 6.37 -4.54 18.19
CA ILE A 302 7.55 -5.17 17.61
C ILE A 302 8.63 -5.26 18.69
N ASN A 303 9.46 -6.30 18.62
CA ASN A 303 10.57 -6.45 19.56
C ASN A 303 11.66 -5.39 19.34
N PHE A 304 12.57 -5.27 20.31
CA PHE A 304 13.64 -4.30 20.29
C PHE A 304 14.57 -4.45 19.08
N MET A 305 14.99 -5.68 18.75
CA MET A 305 15.93 -5.93 17.65
C MET A 305 15.37 -5.48 16.29
N ASN A 306 14.20 -5.97 15.91
CA ASN A 306 13.59 -5.62 14.62
C ASN A 306 13.20 -4.15 14.57
N GLY A 307 12.74 -3.59 15.69
CA GLY A 307 12.45 -2.16 15.80
C GLY A 307 13.69 -1.29 15.58
N THR A 308 14.84 -1.69 16.12
CA THR A 308 16.12 -1.01 15.89
C THR A 308 16.54 -1.10 14.43
N THR A 309 16.42 -2.28 13.80
CA THR A 309 16.71 -2.44 12.37
C THR A 309 15.90 -1.49 11.49
N ILE A 310 14.58 -1.37 11.75
CA ILE A 310 13.72 -0.43 11.01
C ILE A 310 14.20 1.00 11.21
N LEU A 311 14.46 1.41 12.46
CA LEU A 311 14.90 2.77 12.77
C LEU A 311 16.25 3.10 12.12
N ASP A 312 17.19 2.15 12.11
CA ASP A 312 18.49 2.30 11.46
C ASP A 312 18.37 2.45 9.94
N VAL A 313 17.50 1.66 9.31
CA VAL A 313 17.19 1.79 7.88
C VAL A 313 16.59 3.16 7.61
N LEU A 314 15.55 3.57 8.37
CA LEU A 314 14.89 4.87 8.20
C LEU A 314 15.84 6.07 8.40
N ALA A 315 16.83 5.93 9.29
CA ALA A 315 17.83 6.97 9.50
C ALA A 315 18.80 7.12 8.30
N LYS A 316 19.06 6.02 7.58
CA LYS A 316 19.94 5.97 6.39
C LYS A 316 19.18 6.30 5.10
N SER A 317 17.94 5.83 4.98
CA SER A 317 17.14 5.87 3.75
C SER A 317 16.39 7.20 3.55
N LYS A 318 16.86 8.33 4.08
CA LYS A 318 16.10 9.58 4.35
C LYS A 318 15.08 10.05 3.28
N ASN A 319 15.23 9.70 2.01
CA ASN A 319 14.27 9.99 0.93
C ASN A 319 13.86 8.79 0.08
N LEU A 320 14.36 7.59 0.39
CA LEU A 320 14.06 6.38 -0.34
C LEU A 320 12.77 5.73 0.18
N PRO A 321 11.97 5.14 -0.71
CA PRO A 321 10.77 4.41 -0.34
C PRO A 321 11.08 3.32 0.69
N THR A 322 10.32 3.33 1.78
CA THR A 322 10.37 2.31 2.84
C THR A 322 8.93 1.98 3.21
N LEU A 323 8.56 0.70 3.09
CA LEU A 323 7.20 0.22 3.20
C LEU A 323 7.09 -0.91 4.24
N VAL A 324 5.91 -1.02 4.84
CA VAL A 324 5.52 -2.18 5.63
C VAL A 324 4.17 -2.71 5.19
N LYS A 325 4.01 -4.02 5.26
CA LYS A 325 2.72 -4.70 5.07
C LYS A 325 2.58 -5.80 6.09
N ILE A 326 1.42 -5.89 6.73
CA ILE A 326 1.13 -6.94 7.70
C ILE A 326 0.16 -7.92 7.04
N ALA A 327 0.58 -9.19 6.91
CA ALA A 327 -0.22 -10.25 6.31
C ALA A 327 -1.57 -10.37 7.02
N ALA A 328 -2.67 -10.63 6.29
CA ALA A 328 -3.98 -10.88 6.88
C ALA A 328 -3.90 -11.98 7.95
N ARG A 329 -4.83 -11.95 8.92
CA ARG A 329 -4.96 -13.12 9.80
C ARG A 329 -5.47 -14.28 8.94
N GLU A 330 -4.77 -15.41 8.95
CA GLU A 330 -5.36 -16.66 8.48
C GLU A 330 -6.47 -17.02 9.45
N ASP A 331 -7.69 -16.60 9.16
CA ASP A 331 -8.87 -17.18 9.80
C ASP A 331 -8.90 -18.63 9.31
N SER A 332 -8.45 -19.57 10.14
CA SER A 332 -8.59 -20.99 9.84
C SER A 332 -10.05 -21.25 9.45
N PRO A 333 -10.33 -21.89 8.29
CA PRO A 333 -11.70 -22.19 7.94
C PRO A 333 -12.27 -23.02 9.10
N ALA A 334 -13.29 -22.49 9.76
CA ALA A 334 -14.08 -23.27 10.69
C ALA A 334 -14.50 -24.52 9.92
N ASN A 335 -14.05 -25.69 10.38
CA ASN A 335 -14.54 -26.97 9.90
C ASN A 335 -16.07 -26.89 9.91
N VAL A 336 -16.66 -26.70 8.74
CA VAL A 336 -18.06 -27.03 8.51
C VAL A 336 -18.07 -28.55 8.49
N THR A 337 -18.07 -29.14 9.69
CA THR A 337 -18.57 -30.49 9.89
C THR A 337 -20.04 -30.45 9.51
N THR A 338 -20.33 -30.73 8.24
CA THR A 338 -21.61 -31.29 7.84
C THR A 338 -21.72 -32.64 8.54
N SER A 339 -22.37 -32.68 9.69
CA SER A 339 -22.92 -33.92 10.23
C SER A 339 -24.09 -34.34 9.33
N ASN A 340 -24.02 -35.60 8.91
CA ASN A 340 -24.95 -36.33 8.04
C ASN A 340 -26.43 -36.07 8.28
#